data_AF-A0AAW5BQG9-F1
#
_entry.id   AF-A0AAW5BQG9-F1
#
_cell.length_a   1.000
_cell.length_b   1.000
_cell.length_c   1.000
_cell.angle_alpha   90.00
_cell.angle_beta   90.00
_cell.angle_gamma   90.00
#
_symmetry.space_group_name_H-M   'P 1'
#
loop_
_entity.id
_entity.type
_entity.pdbx_description
1 polymer ?
#
loop_
_entity_poly.entity_id
_entity_poly.type
_entity_poly.pdbx_seq_one_letter_code
_entity_poly.pdbx_strand_id
1 'polypeptide(L)'
;MKNLSKEFVGRTIRALLFIGLVVILCTAVSSAGLFLASRFGLTKSREQVPLTALSIEGEGSVELPQRGKMVEGEGWRLRNSRDIYTLTLDNAMIGDGSGQPAISITGDLIMELKKDSGSWINSGGNGIQIEAGTLVIRGTGSLKIDAGGTAIAGNSMEPPLPLCRIEDGDMEITGNDYGIAGVELELAGGSGIIEAEAENGTGICAGRLAAEPSLGSYTIRGNAGAVLLATPQPAGPQVSIPDQVRILPQQAEIKTGEPEITFIGK
;
A
#
# COMPACT_ATOMS: atom_id res chain seq x y z
N MET A 1 -36.97 -20.25 -58.03
CA MET A 1 -36.28 -19.94 -56.76
C MET A 1 -36.15 -21.24 -55.97
N LYS A 2 -34.92 -21.67 -55.64
CA LYS A 2 -34.66 -22.96 -54.96
C LYS A 2 -35.25 -22.90 -53.54
N ASN A 3 -36.20 -23.78 -53.24
CA ASN A 3 -36.77 -23.93 -51.91
C ASN A 3 -35.70 -24.52 -50.97
N LEU A 4 -35.17 -23.70 -50.06
CA LEU A 4 -34.35 -24.16 -48.92
C LEU A 4 -35.16 -25.19 -48.14
N SER A 5 -34.57 -26.36 -47.85
CA SER A 5 -35.28 -27.42 -47.12
C SER A 5 -35.66 -26.91 -45.73
N LYS A 6 -36.90 -27.19 -45.30
CA LYS A 6 -37.43 -26.78 -43.99
C LYS A 6 -36.53 -27.21 -42.82
N GLU A 7 -35.76 -28.29 -43.01
CA GLU A 7 -34.77 -28.77 -42.03
C GLU A 7 -33.56 -27.85 -41.89
N PHE A 8 -33.07 -27.26 -42.99
CA PHE A 8 -31.93 -26.33 -42.97
C PHE A 8 -32.31 -24.99 -42.33
N VAL A 9 -33.53 -24.50 -42.63
CA VAL A 9 -34.09 -23.29 -42.02
C VAL A 9 -34.32 -23.49 -40.52
N GLY A 10 -34.85 -24.65 -40.11
CA GLY A 10 -35.09 -24.96 -38.70
C GLY A 10 -33.81 -25.06 -37.85
N ARG A 11 -32.73 -25.66 -38.37
CA ARG A 11 -31.43 -25.72 -37.65
C ARG A 11 -30.76 -24.35 -37.57
N THR A 12 -30.78 -23.58 -38.66
CA THR A 12 -30.14 -22.25 -38.70
C THR A 12 -30.84 -21.26 -37.78
N ILE A 13 -32.18 -21.26 -37.75
CA ILE A 13 -32.96 -20.39 -36.84
C ILE A 13 -32.71 -20.74 -35.38
N ARG A 14 -32.66 -22.04 -35.03
CA ARG A 14 -32.35 -22.46 -33.65
C ARG A 14 -30.95 -22.03 -33.22
N ALA A 15 -29.96 -22.14 -34.11
CA ALA A 15 -28.60 -21.70 -33.83
C ALA A 15 -28.53 -20.17 -33.60
N LEU A 16 -29.21 -19.38 -34.43
CA LEU A 16 -29.25 -17.92 -34.28
C LEU A 16 -29.97 -17.48 -33.01
N LEU A 17 -31.07 -18.16 -32.64
CA LEU A 17 -31.76 -17.92 -31.36
C LEU A 17 -30.87 -18.25 -30.16
N PHE A 18 -30.12 -19.35 -30.23
CA PHE A 18 -29.20 -19.73 -29.17
C PHE A 18 -28.05 -18.72 -29.01
N ILE A 19 -27.45 -18.29 -30.11
CA ILE A 19 -26.40 -17.26 -30.10
C ILE A 19 -26.95 -15.94 -29.54
N GLY A 20 -28.13 -15.50 -30.00
CA GLY A 20 -28.77 -14.29 -29.49
C GLY A 20 -29.07 -14.38 -27.99
N LEU A 21 -29.59 -15.51 -27.52
CA LEU A 21 -29.86 -15.76 -26.11
C LEU A 21 -28.57 -15.69 -25.28
N VAL A 22 -27.50 -16.34 -25.73
CA VAL A 22 -26.20 -16.34 -25.05
C VAL A 22 -25.64 -14.93 -24.97
N VAL A 23 -25.67 -14.16 -26.07
CA VAL A 23 -25.18 -12.77 -26.07
C VAL A 23 -25.95 -11.93 -25.06
N ILE A 24 -27.28 -11.98 -25.06
CA ILE A 24 -28.14 -11.23 -24.12
C ILE A 24 -27.86 -11.63 -22.67
N LEU A 25 -27.74 -12.93 -22.40
CA LEU A 25 -27.44 -13.42 -21.06
C LEU A 25 -26.05 -12.95 -20.60
N CYS A 26 -25.06 -13.02 -21.48
CA CYS A 26 -23.70 -12.54 -21.20
C CYS A 26 -23.65 -11.04 -20.93
N THR A 27 -24.36 -10.20 -21.70
CA THR A 27 -24.43 -8.76 -21.41
C THR A 27 -25.15 -8.48 -20.10
N ALA A 28 -26.22 -9.22 -19.77
CA ALA A 28 -26.93 -9.06 -18.51
C ALA A 28 -26.09 -9.47 -17.29
N VAL A 29 -25.35 -10.59 -17.38
CA VAL A 29 -24.45 -11.04 -16.31
C VAL A 29 -23.27 -10.07 -16.16
N SER A 30 -22.69 -9.60 -17.26
CA SER A 30 -21.57 -8.65 -17.22
C SER A 30 -21.99 -7.28 -16.66
N SER A 31 -23.18 -6.79 -17.04
CA SER A 31 -23.69 -5.51 -16.53
C SER A 31 -24.09 -5.59 -15.06
N ALA A 32 -24.70 -6.70 -14.62
CA ALA A 32 -24.95 -6.95 -13.21
C ALA A 32 -23.65 -7.05 -12.40
N GLY A 33 -22.64 -7.73 -12.94
CA GLY A 33 -21.29 -7.81 -12.35
C GLY A 33 -20.64 -6.45 -12.18
N LEU A 34 -20.64 -5.61 -13.23
CA LEU A 34 -20.13 -4.24 -13.16
C LEU A 34 -20.93 -3.36 -12.19
N PHE A 35 -22.25 -3.48 -12.19
CA PHE A 35 -23.12 -2.72 -11.30
C PHE A 35 -22.87 -3.06 -9.82
N LEU A 36 -22.72 -4.36 -9.52
CA LEU A 36 -22.34 -4.82 -8.18
C LEU A 36 -20.93 -4.32 -7.83
N ALA A 37 -19.97 -4.43 -8.74
CA ALA A 37 -18.62 -3.93 -8.54
C ALA A 37 -18.57 -2.41 -8.32
N SER A 38 -19.45 -1.64 -8.94
CA SER A 38 -19.59 -0.20 -8.70
C SER A 38 -20.23 0.09 -7.34
N ARG A 39 -21.32 -0.61 -7.00
CA ARG A 39 -22.04 -0.42 -5.73
C ARG A 39 -21.19 -0.76 -4.50
N PHE A 40 -20.34 -1.76 -4.61
CA PHE A 40 -19.41 -2.16 -3.55
C PHE A 40 -18.05 -1.45 -3.62
N GLY A 41 -17.88 -0.48 -4.52
CA GLY A 41 -16.63 0.29 -4.64
C GLY A 41 -15.43 -0.50 -5.19
N LEU A 42 -15.64 -1.70 -5.73
CA LEU A 42 -14.63 -2.56 -6.35
C LEU A 42 -14.08 -1.99 -7.67
N THR A 43 -14.65 -0.90 -8.18
CA THR A 43 -14.26 -0.23 -9.44
C THR A 43 -13.93 1.24 -9.21
N LYS A 44 -13.30 1.60 -8.09
CA LYS A 44 -12.59 2.89 -8.02
C LYS A 44 -11.39 2.85 -8.98
N SER A 45 -11.66 3.08 -10.26
CA SER A 45 -10.62 3.42 -11.24
C SER A 45 -10.05 4.77 -10.83
N ARG A 46 -8.98 4.75 -10.02
CA ARG A 46 -8.18 5.94 -9.82
C ARG A 46 -7.49 6.28 -11.14
N GLU A 47 -7.44 7.55 -11.49
CA GLU A 47 -6.65 8.01 -12.62
C GLU A 47 -5.18 7.69 -12.33
N GLN A 48 -4.53 6.96 -13.24
CA GLN A 48 -3.15 6.57 -13.08
C GLN A 48 -2.27 7.82 -13.04
N VAL A 49 -1.44 7.95 -12.00
CA VAL A 49 -0.44 9.00 -11.92
C VAL A 49 0.84 8.43 -12.52
N PRO A 50 1.31 8.91 -13.70
CA PRO A 50 2.50 8.36 -14.31
C PRO A 50 3.72 8.52 -13.39
N LEU A 51 4.55 7.48 -13.29
CA LEU A 51 5.83 7.60 -12.61
C LEU A 51 6.72 8.58 -13.39
N THR A 52 7.13 9.66 -12.73
CA THR A 52 7.95 10.74 -13.31
C THR A 52 9.29 10.88 -12.63
N ALA A 53 9.42 10.43 -11.38
CA ALA A 53 10.68 10.37 -10.67
C ALA A 53 10.71 9.16 -9.73
N LEU A 54 11.88 8.52 -9.69
CA LEU A 54 12.28 7.58 -8.66
C LEU A 54 13.70 7.96 -8.23
N SER A 55 13.91 8.10 -6.93
CA SER A 55 15.25 8.25 -6.35
C SER A 55 15.49 7.11 -5.39
N ILE A 56 16.69 6.54 -5.42
CA ILE A 56 17.16 5.50 -4.50
C ILE A 56 18.47 6.00 -3.91
N GLU A 57 18.55 6.06 -2.59
CA GLU A 57 19.76 6.50 -1.89
C GLU A 57 20.95 5.59 -2.22
N GLY A 58 22.13 6.20 -2.41
CA GLY A 58 23.32 5.56 -2.96
C GLY A 58 23.42 5.63 -4.50
N GLU A 59 22.28 5.61 -5.20
CA GLU A 59 22.19 5.68 -6.68
C GLU A 59 21.79 7.08 -7.17
N GLY A 60 21.07 7.84 -6.34
CA GLY A 60 20.46 9.12 -6.70
C GLY A 60 19.20 8.93 -7.55
N SER A 61 19.01 9.82 -8.52
CA SER A 61 17.86 9.75 -9.43
C SER A 61 18.00 8.58 -10.40
N VAL A 62 17.06 7.65 -10.36
CA VAL A 62 17.02 6.48 -11.23
C VAL A 62 16.45 6.86 -12.59
N GLU A 63 17.17 6.53 -13.67
CA GLU A 63 16.68 6.71 -15.03
C GLU A 63 15.49 5.76 -15.30
N LEU A 64 14.32 6.33 -15.58
CA LEU A 64 13.12 5.54 -15.82
C LEU A 64 13.22 4.75 -17.14
N PRO A 65 13.13 3.41 -17.11
CA PRO A 65 13.27 2.60 -18.31
C PRO A 65 12.13 2.85 -19.29
N GLN A 66 12.47 2.86 -20.58
CA GLN A 66 11.47 2.89 -21.65
C GLN A 66 10.57 1.65 -21.60
N ARG A 67 9.41 1.73 -22.26
CA ARG A 67 8.45 0.64 -22.33
C ARG A 67 9.09 -0.68 -22.78
N GLY A 68 8.93 -1.72 -21.95
CA GLY A 68 9.48 -3.06 -22.18
C GLY A 68 10.96 -3.20 -21.80
N LYS A 69 11.58 -2.15 -21.26
CA LYS A 69 12.97 -2.15 -20.78
C LYS A 69 13.01 -2.24 -19.26
N MET A 70 14.23 -2.43 -18.76
CA MET A 70 14.55 -2.50 -17.35
C MET A 70 15.91 -1.86 -17.09
N VAL A 71 16.06 -1.33 -15.89
CA VAL A 71 17.32 -0.91 -15.28
C VAL A 71 17.46 -1.66 -13.95
N GLU A 72 18.68 -1.87 -13.49
CA GLU A 72 18.97 -2.59 -12.26
C GLU A 72 20.16 -1.94 -11.54
N GLY A 73 20.16 -2.09 -10.22
CA GLY A 73 21.26 -1.72 -9.34
C GLY A 73 21.48 -2.84 -8.32
N GLU A 74 22.13 -2.52 -7.20
CA GLU A 74 22.47 -3.54 -6.21
C GLU A 74 21.22 -4.07 -5.47
N GLY A 75 20.82 -5.30 -5.81
CA GLY A 75 19.69 -5.99 -5.18
C GLY A 75 18.31 -5.48 -5.62
N TRP A 76 18.23 -4.54 -6.56
CA TRP A 76 16.97 -4.01 -7.06
C TRP A 76 16.91 -3.95 -8.59
N ARG A 77 15.69 -4.03 -9.13
CA ARG A 77 15.43 -3.92 -10.57
C ARG A 77 14.14 -3.15 -10.83
N LEU A 78 14.21 -2.12 -11.66
CA LEU A 78 13.04 -1.38 -12.14
C LEU A 78 12.70 -1.80 -13.57
N ARG A 79 11.47 -2.25 -13.79
CA ARG A 79 10.94 -2.63 -15.12
C ARG A 79 9.74 -1.76 -15.49
N ASN A 80 9.73 -1.25 -16.72
CA ASN A 80 8.55 -0.64 -17.30
C ASN A 80 7.81 -1.66 -18.18
N SER A 81 6.62 -2.07 -17.77
CA SER A 81 5.73 -2.93 -18.55
C SER A 81 4.46 -2.17 -18.94
N ARG A 82 4.53 -1.47 -20.08
CA ARG A 82 3.41 -0.68 -20.63
C ARG A 82 3.00 0.45 -19.67
N ASP A 83 3.99 1.21 -19.24
CA ASP A 83 3.86 2.38 -18.36
C ASP A 83 3.38 2.04 -16.94
N ILE A 84 3.46 0.75 -16.60
CA ILE A 84 3.38 0.23 -15.24
C ILE A 84 4.81 -0.09 -14.80
N TYR A 85 5.25 0.59 -13.76
CA TYR A 85 6.60 0.43 -13.22
C TYR A 85 6.58 -0.55 -12.05
N THR A 86 7.45 -1.56 -12.11
CA THR A 86 7.65 -2.53 -11.03
C THR A 86 9.10 -2.48 -10.59
N LEU A 87 9.32 -2.09 -9.33
CA LEU A 87 10.60 -2.17 -8.63
C LEU A 87 10.64 -3.48 -7.86
N THR A 88 11.39 -4.46 -8.35
CA THR A 88 11.62 -5.72 -7.64
C THR A 88 12.80 -5.56 -6.68
N LEU A 89 12.61 -5.93 -5.42
CA LEU A 89 13.68 -6.01 -4.41
C LEU A 89 14.06 -7.48 -4.17
N ASP A 90 15.35 -7.75 -4.22
CA ASP A 90 15.96 -9.09 -4.14
C ASP A 90 17.23 -9.00 -3.29
N ASN A 91 17.04 -9.10 -1.97
CA ASN A 91 18.10 -8.84 -0.99
C ASN A 91 18.69 -7.43 -1.15
N ALA A 92 17.83 -6.45 -1.43
CA ALA A 92 18.24 -5.06 -1.60
C ALA A 92 18.64 -4.49 -0.24
N MET A 93 19.76 -3.77 -0.21
CA MET A 93 20.22 -2.98 0.92
C MET A 93 20.24 -1.53 0.47
N ILE A 94 19.26 -0.73 0.91
CA ILE A 94 19.05 0.62 0.42
C ILE A 94 19.21 1.61 1.56
N GLY A 95 19.99 2.65 1.30
CA GLY A 95 20.29 3.70 2.26
C GLY A 95 21.44 3.37 3.20
N ASP A 96 22.08 4.43 3.69
CA ASP A 96 23.24 4.36 4.58
C ASP A 96 22.96 5.00 5.95
N GLY A 97 21.71 5.39 6.21
CA GLY A 97 21.31 6.13 7.41
C GLY A 97 21.51 7.65 7.29
N SER A 98 21.70 8.22 6.09
CA SER A 98 21.73 9.67 5.92
C SER A 98 20.37 10.34 6.20
N GLY A 99 20.36 11.65 6.40
CA GLY A 99 19.14 12.40 6.72
C GLY A 99 18.14 12.59 5.57
N GLN A 100 18.37 12.02 4.38
CA GLN A 100 17.45 12.10 3.24
C GLN A 100 16.57 10.85 3.13
N PRO A 101 15.44 10.91 2.41
CA PRO A 101 14.65 9.71 2.18
C PRO A 101 15.43 8.65 1.40
N ALA A 102 15.36 7.39 1.85
CA ALA A 102 16.08 6.29 1.18
C ALA A 102 15.47 5.95 -0.18
N ILE A 103 14.15 6.07 -0.32
CA ILE A 103 13.45 5.98 -1.61
C ILE A 103 12.47 7.15 -1.74
N SER A 104 12.50 7.89 -2.84
CA SER A 104 11.51 8.92 -3.17
C SER A 104 10.77 8.59 -4.47
N ILE A 105 9.44 8.69 -4.46
CA ILE A 105 8.57 8.24 -5.55
C ILE A 105 7.61 9.37 -5.94
N THR A 106 7.61 9.74 -7.22
CA THR A 106 6.61 10.66 -7.80
C THR A 106 5.81 9.96 -8.89
N GLY A 107 4.69 9.36 -8.51
CA GLY A 107 3.75 8.65 -9.38
C GLY A 107 3.46 7.22 -8.91
N ASP A 108 2.80 6.43 -9.75
CA ASP A 108 2.40 5.07 -9.40
C ASP A 108 3.56 4.08 -9.55
N LEU A 109 3.85 3.34 -8.47
CA LEU A 109 4.89 2.33 -8.40
C LEU A 109 4.39 1.06 -7.72
N ILE A 110 4.73 -0.10 -8.32
CA ILE A 110 4.62 -1.39 -7.66
C ILE A 110 5.99 -1.79 -7.14
N MET A 111 6.12 -1.99 -5.84
CA MET A 111 7.28 -2.61 -5.20
C MET A 111 6.99 -4.10 -5.01
N GLU A 112 7.82 -4.96 -5.61
CA GLU A 112 7.68 -6.41 -5.54
C GLU A 112 8.80 -7.01 -4.71
N LEU A 113 8.46 -7.55 -3.54
CA LEU A 113 9.36 -8.29 -2.66
C LEU A 113 9.55 -9.69 -3.21
N LYS A 114 10.77 -9.98 -3.68
CA LYS A 114 11.05 -11.29 -4.26
C LYS A 114 10.94 -12.36 -3.18
N LYS A 115 10.26 -13.44 -3.54
CA LYS A 115 10.14 -14.62 -2.69
C LYS A 115 11.51 -15.12 -2.21
N ASP A 116 11.57 -15.57 -0.96
CA ASP A 116 12.76 -16.11 -0.30
C ASP A 116 13.93 -15.10 -0.27
N SER A 117 13.63 -13.80 -0.29
CA SER A 117 14.59 -12.70 -0.13
C SER A 117 14.17 -11.79 1.02
N GLY A 118 15.16 -11.15 1.64
CA GLY A 118 14.94 -10.13 2.68
C GLY A 118 15.65 -8.84 2.32
N SER A 119 14.88 -7.78 2.12
CA SER A 119 15.42 -6.46 1.77
C SER A 119 15.35 -5.53 2.97
N TRP A 120 16.30 -4.61 3.07
CA TRP A 120 16.38 -3.64 4.15
C TRP A 120 16.58 -2.24 3.61
N ILE A 121 15.72 -1.33 4.05
CA ILE A 121 15.82 0.11 3.83
C ILE A 121 16.24 0.76 5.15
N ASN A 122 17.36 1.47 5.16
CA ASN A 122 17.89 2.16 6.34
C ASN A 122 18.14 3.64 6.02
N SER A 123 17.39 4.53 6.67
CA SER A 123 17.46 5.98 6.45
C SER A 123 17.52 6.73 7.78
N GLY A 124 18.29 7.80 7.85
CA GLY A 124 18.19 8.80 8.93
C GLY A 124 17.06 9.80 8.71
N GLY A 125 16.51 9.88 7.50
CA GLY A 125 15.27 10.58 7.16
C GLY A 125 14.08 9.61 7.07
N ASN A 126 13.25 9.79 6.05
CA ASN A 126 12.12 8.89 5.80
C ASN A 126 12.58 7.61 5.07
N GLY A 127 12.04 6.44 5.41
CA GLY A 127 12.39 5.22 4.68
C GLY A 127 11.94 5.30 3.21
N ILE A 128 10.65 5.50 3.00
CA ILE A 128 10.04 5.72 1.68
C ILE A 128 9.20 7.00 1.71
N GLN A 129 9.50 7.93 0.80
CA GLN A 129 8.77 9.17 0.59
C GLN A 129 7.91 9.04 -0.69
N ILE A 130 6.60 9.13 -0.54
CA ILE A 130 5.63 9.13 -1.64
C ILE A 130 5.22 10.59 -1.89
N GLU A 131 5.78 11.19 -2.94
CA GLU A 131 5.50 12.57 -3.33
C GLU A 131 4.08 12.71 -3.90
N ALA A 132 3.70 11.76 -4.76
CA ALA A 132 2.40 11.68 -5.40
C ALA A 132 2.13 10.26 -5.92
N GLY A 133 0.86 9.97 -6.20
CA GLY A 133 0.45 8.70 -6.82
C GLY A 133 0.17 7.58 -5.81
N THR A 134 0.64 6.39 -6.13
CA THR A 134 0.34 5.13 -5.44
C THR A 134 1.60 4.30 -5.25
N LEU A 135 1.87 3.87 -4.03
CA LEU A 135 2.79 2.78 -3.76
C LEU A 135 2.00 1.51 -3.46
N VAL A 136 2.25 0.44 -4.22
CA VAL A 136 1.76 -0.91 -3.93
C VAL A 136 2.94 -1.78 -3.55
N ILE A 137 2.96 -2.31 -2.33
CA ILE A 137 3.94 -3.30 -1.88
C ILE A 137 3.29 -4.68 -1.93
N ARG A 138 3.96 -5.64 -2.58
CA ARG A 138 3.45 -7.00 -2.74
C ARG A 138 4.58 -8.02 -2.83
N GLY A 139 4.22 -9.30 -2.83
CA GLY A 139 5.16 -10.41 -2.92
C GLY A 139 5.47 -10.99 -1.55
N THR A 140 5.96 -12.22 -1.51
CA THR A 140 6.12 -13.00 -0.27
C THR A 140 7.53 -12.91 0.33
N GLY A 141 8.35 -11.95 -0.12
CA GLY A 141 9.64 -11.64 0.51
C GLY A 141 9.45 -10.84 1.79
N SER A 142 10.54 -10.58 2.51
CA SER A 142 10.53 -9.70 3.67
C SER A 142 11.10 -8.33 3.36
N LEU A 143 10.55 -7.31 4.02
CA LEU A 143 11.04 -5.94 3.96
C LEU A 143 11.17 -5.38 5.37
N LYS A 144 12.40 -5.00 5.73
CA LYS A 144 12.67 -4.17 6.89
C LYS A 144 12.85 -2.72 6.46
N ILE A 145 12.28 -1.79 7.21
CA ILE A 145 12.49 -0.35 7.08
C ILE A 145 12.86 0.18 8.47
N ASP A 146 14.06 0.72 8.60
CA ASP A 146 14.49 1.48 9.78
C ASP A 146 14.68 2.94 9.35
N ALA A 147 13.88 3.85 9.90
CA ALA A 147 13.86 5.24 9.51
C ALA A 147 13.99 6.18 10.71
N GLY A 148 14.94 7.12 10.66
CA GLY A 148 15.11 8.19 11.65
C GLY A 148 13.99 9.23 11.63
N GLY A 149 13.15 9.25 10.60
CA GLY A 149 11.92 10.03 10.50
C GLY A 149 10.69 9.14 10.48
N THR A 150 9.91 9.18 9.40
CA THR A 150 8.77 8.29 9.16
C THR A 150 9.17 7.13 8.23
N ALA A 151 8.82 5.89 8.55
CA ALA A 151 9.24 4.75 7.73
C ALA A 151 8.58 4.76 6.33
N ILE A 152 7.27 5.01 6.23
CA ILE A 152 6.59 5.30 4.96
C ILE A 152 5.78 6.58 5.07
N ALA A 153 6.18 7.62 4.34
CA ALA A 153 5.63 8.96 4.43
C ALA A 153 5.00 9.40 3.11
N GLY A 154 3.85 10.08 3.18
CA GLY A 154 3.41 10.97 2.11
C GLY A 154 4.08 12.35 2.19
N ASN A 155 3.96 13.15 1.14
CA ASN A 155 4.53 14.51 1.08
C ASN A 155 3.90 15.49 2.09
N SER A 156 2.64 15.30 2.42
CA SER A 156 1.89 16.17 3.31
C SER A 156 0.97 15.38 4.23
N MET A 157 0.54 16.02 5.32
CA MET A 157 -0.58 15.54 6.15
C MET A 157 -1.94 16.07 5.67
N GLU A 158 -1.93 16.96 4.69
CA GLU A 158 -3.13 17.58 4.11
C GLU A 158 -3.50 16.93 2.77
N PRO A 159 -4.79 16.69 2.51
CA PRO A 159 -5.25 16.19 1.21
C PRO A 159 -4.89 17.12 0.03
N PRO A 160 -4.69 16.56 -1.19
CA PRO A 160 -4.83 15.15 -1.54
C PRO A 160 -3.63 14.30 -1.10
N LEU A 161 -3.89 13.22 -0.37
CA LEU A 161 -2.85 12.30 0.09
C LEU A 161 -2.57 11.21 -0.95
N PRO A 162 -1.31 10.75 -1.09
CA PRO A 162 -0.99 9.56 -1.88
C PRO A 162 -1.56 8.28 -1.24
N LEU A 163 -1.66 7.21 -2.03
CA LEU A 163 -2.12 5.90 -1.56
C LEU A 163 -0.92 5.01 -1.30
N CYS A 164 -0.89 4.36 -0.14
CA CYS A 164 -0.01 3.24 0.15
C CYS A 164 -0.87 1.99 0.36
N ARG A 165 -0.58 0.93 -0.38
CA ARG A 165 -1.28 -0.36 -0.28
C ARG A 165 -0.27 -1.48 -0.06
N ILE A 166 -0.46 -2.26 0.99
CA ILE A 166 0.36 -3.45 1.28
C ILE A 166 -0.51 -4.67 1.02
N GLU A 167 -0.17 -5.45 0.01
CA GLU A 167 -0.94 -6.62 -0.44
C GLU A 167 -0.40 -7.93 0.11
N ASP A 168 0.91 -8.00 0.39
CA ASP A 168 1.58 -9.20 0.90
C ASP A 168 2.98 -8.82 1.43
N GLY A 169 3.65 -9.77 2.09
CA GLY A 169 5.03 -9.63 2.58
C GLY A 169 5.15 -9.82 4.09
N ASP A 170 6.37 -10.09 4.53
CA ASP A 170 6.74 -10.07 5.96
C ASP A 170 7.45 -8.75 6.29
N MET A 171 6.79 -7.92 7.09
CA MET A 171 7.11 -6.49 7.19
C MET A 171 7.60 -6.12 8.59
N GLU A 172 8.73 -5.44 8.66
CA GLU A 172 9.21 -4.78 9.88
C GLU A 172 9.41 -3.29 9.56
N ILE A 173 8.43 -2.47 9.92
CA ILE A 173 8.36 -1.05 9.55
C ILE A 173 8.54 -0.22 10.83
N THR A 174 9.73 0.34 10.99
CA THR A 174 10.12 1.11 12.17
C THR A 174 10.50 2.52 11.75
N GLY A 175 9.72 3.50 12.23
CA GLY A 175 10.07 4.91 12.13
C GLY A 175 10.34 5.50 13.51
N ASN A 176 11.05 6.62 13.57
CA ASN A 176 11.19 7.37 14.81
C ASN A 176 9.87 8.06 15.19
N ASP A 177 9.35 8.92 14.32
CA ASP A 177 8.15 9.73 14.61
C ASP A 177 6.87 8.97 14.27
N TYR A 178 6.86 8.28 13.13
CA TYR A 178 5.73 7.50 12.67
C TYR A 178 6.18 6.23 11.95
N GLY A 179 5.47 5.12 12.15
CA GLY A 179 5.64 3.95 11.28
C GLY A 179 5.16 4.29 9.85
N ILE A 180 3.90 4.72 9.72
CA ILE A 180 3.33 5.18 8.44
C ILE A 180 2.53 6.47 8.64
N ALA A 181 2.78 7.50 7.82
CA ALA A 181 2.05 8.75 7.93
C ALA A 181 1.82 9.46 6.58
N GLY A 182 0.84 10.36 6.54
CA GLY A 182 0.61 11.24 5.37
C GLY A 182 0.07 10.53 4.13
N VAL A 183 -0.55 9.36 4.30
CA VAL A 183 -1.08 8.54 3.19
C VAL A 183 -2.55 8.16 3.44
N GLU A 184 -3.27 7.83 2.38
CA GLU A 184 -4.37 6.88 2.45
C GLU A 184 -3.77 5.47 2.53
N LEU A 185 -4.08 4.69 3.56
CA LEU A 185 -3.47 3.37 3.79
C LEU A 185 -4.47 2.24 3.58
N GLU A 186 -4.05 1.23 2.81
CA GLU A 186 -4.76 -0.03 2.60
C GLU A 186 -3.89 -1.23 2.98
N LEU A 187 -4.24 -1.91 4.08
CA LEU A 187 -3.65 -3.18 4.49
C LEU A 187 -4.48 -4.32 3.89
N ALA A 188 -4.14 -4.71 2.66
CA ALA A 188 -4.85 -5.72 1.89
C ALA A 188 -4.30 -7.14 2.08
N GLY A 189 -3.13 -7.29 2.71
CA GLY A 189 -2.58 -8.57 3.13
C GLY A 189 -1.18 -8.46 3.76
N GLY A 190 -0.50 -9.61 3.89
CA GLY A 190 0.82 -9.72 4.51
C GLY A 190 0.78 -9.75 6.03
N SER A 191 1.94 -9.78 6.67
CA SER A 191 2.07 -9.77 8.11
C SER A 191 3.25 -8.94 8.58
N GLY A 192 3.21 -8.46 9.83
CA GLY A 192 4.36 -7.76 10.35
C GLY A 192 4.11 -6.85 11.54
N ILE A 193 5.07 -5.96 11.77
CA ILE A 193 5.04 -4.93 12.80
C ILE A 193 5.19 -3.57 12.13
N ILE A 194 4.36 -2.62 12.57
CA ILE A 194 4.47 -1.20 12.23
C ILE A 194 4.64 -0.45 13.56
N GLU A 195 5.78 0.16 13.79
CA GLU A 195 6.06 0.86 15.04
C GLU A 195 6.73 2.22 14.88
N ALA A 196 6.48 3.06 15.89
CA ALA A 196 7.14 4.34 16.08
C ALA A 196 7.93 4.34 17.39
N GLU A 197 9.20 4.72 17.35
CA GLU A 197 10.12 4.60 18.50
C GLU A 197 10.10 5.81 19.43
N ALA A 198 9.86 7.02 18.93
CA ALA A 198 9.90 8.24 19.72
C ALA A 198 8.83 8.22 20.82
N GLU A 199 9.08 8.93 21.93
CA GLU A 199 8.14 9.02 23.05
C GLU A 199 6.77 9.61 22.63
N ASN A 200 6.79 10.54 21.68
CA ASN A 200 5.58 11.11 21.06
C ASN A 200 5.18 10.41 19.75
N GLY A 201 5.83 9.29 19.42
CA GLY A 201 5.67 8.58 18.14
C GLY A 201 4.32 7.88 18.02
N THR A 202 3.78 7.82 16.81
CA THR A 202 2.51 7.14 16.50
C THR A 202 2.70 6.09 15.42
N GLY A 203 2.23 4.86 15.65
CA GLY A 203 2.41 3.77 14.68
C GLY A 203 1.89 4.11 13.29
N ILE A 204 0.62 4.49 13.18
CA ILE A 204 -0.02 4.91 11.92
C ILE A 204 -0.75 6.24 12.09
N CYS A 205 -0.45 7.22 11.24
CA CYS A 205 -1.19 8.47 11.11
C CYS A 205 -1.64 8.68 9.65
N ALA A 206 -2.76 8.08 9.27
CA ALA A 206 -3.25 8.07 7.89
C ALA A 206 -4.47 8.99 7.69
N GLY A 207 -4.68 9.49 6.48
CA GLY A 207 -5.94 10.18 6.13
C GLY A 207 -7.14 9.24 6.19
N ARG A 208 -6.91 7.99 5.79
CA ARG A 208 -7.85 6.85 5.87
C ARG A 208 -7.06 5.57 6.10
N LEU A 209 -7.64 4.65 6.85
CA LEU A 209 -7.16 3.28 6.99
C LEU A 209 -8.26 2.32 6.57
N ALA A 210 -7.96 1.44 5.61
CA ALA A 210 -8.74 0.26 5.32
C ALA A 210 -7.87 -0.98 5.54
N ALA A 211 -8.41 -1.99 6.19
CA ALA A 211 -7.75 -3.27 6.38
C ALA A 211 -8.70 -4.38 5.92
N GLU A 212 -8.19 -5.38 5.21
CA GLU A 212 -8.93 -6.59 4.86
C GLU A 212 -8.64 -7.67 5.91
N PRO A 213 -9.53 -7.89 6.91
CA PRO A 213 -9.22 -8.67 8.10
C PRO A 213 -8.88 -10.13 7.82
N SER A 214 -9.27 -10.64 6.66
CA SER A 214 -9.09 -12.03 6.26
C SER A 214 -7.75 -12.32 5.58
N LEU A 215 -7.00 -11.28 5.19
CA LEU A 215 -5.85 -11.41 4.30
C LEU A 215 -4.50 -10.99 4.93
N GLY A 216 -4.49 -10.33 6.09
CA GLY A 216 -3.25 -9.91 6.73
C GLY A 216 -3.31 -9.72 8.25
N SER A 217 -2.15 -9.67 8.90
CA SER A 217 -2.00 -9.58 10.36
C SER A 217 -0.85 -8.66 10.76
N TYR A 218 -1.19 -7.47 11.29
CA TYR A 218 -0.20 -6.48 11.71
C TYR A 218 -0.32 -6.15 13.19
N THR A 219 0.82 -6.08 13.87
CA THR A 219 0.94 -5.45 15.19
C THR A 219 1.34 -4.00 14.99
N ILE A 220 0.56 -3.07 15.57
CA ILE A 220 0.82 -1.63 15.42
C ILE A 220 1.16 -1.05 16.80
N ARG A 221 2.27 -0.31 16.89
CA ARG A 221 2.77 0.28 18.14
C ARG A 221 3.16 1.74 17.95
N GLY A 222 3.01 2.52 19.01
CA GLY A 222 3.54 3.86 19.11
C GLY A 222 3.28 4.38 20.51
N ASN A 223 4.23 5.12 21.05
CA ASN A 223 4.19 5.57 22.44
C ASN A 223 3.09 6.62 22.70
N ALA A 224 2.80 7.49 21.74
CA ALA A 224 1.67 8.41 21.80
C ALA A 224 0.35 7.80 21.31
N GLY A 225 0.43 6.75 20.49
CA GLY A 225 -0.73 6.03 19.98
C GLY A 225 -0.40 5.00 18.91
N ALA A 226 -1.25 4.00 18.76
CA ALA A 226 -1.11 3.02 17.68
C ALA A 226 -1.64 3.56 16.33
N VAL A 227 -2.83 4.18 16.31
CA VAL A 227 -3.48 4.65 15.08
C VAL A 227 -4.18 5.98 15.30
N LEU A 228 -3.98 6.94 14.38
CA LEU A 228 -4.69 8.21 14.28
C LEU A 228 -5.20 8.44 12.85
N LEU A 229 -6.44 8.93 12.72
CA LEU A 229 -7.04 9.28 11.42
C LEU A 229 -7.13 10.80 11.28
N ALA A 230 -6.46 11.35 10.26
CA ALA A 230 -6.32 12.80 10.08
C ALA A 230 -7.63 13.49 9.62
N THR A 231 -8.62 12.74 9.12
CA THR A 231 -9.95 13.29 8.80
C THR A 231 -11.07 12.61 9.59
N PRO A 232 -11.90 13.35 10.36
CA PRO A 232 -13.09 12.79 10.97
C PRO A 232 -14.15 12.54 9.89
N GLN A 233 -14.51 11.27 9.65
CA GLN A 233 -15.66 10.93 8.81
C GLN A 233 -16.97 11.39 9.46
N PRO A 234 -17.84 12.15 8.77
CA PRO A 234 -19.21 12.36 9.22
C PRO A 234 -20.09 11.18 8.80
N ALA A 235 -19.95 10.02 9.45
CA ALA A 235 -20.98 8.98 9.57
C ALA A 235 -20.50 7.82 10.47
N GLY A 236 -20.87 7.87 11.75
CA GLY A 236 -20.87 6.73 12.68
C GLY A 236 -19.51 6.37 13.30
N PRO A 237 -19.44 6.14 14.62
CA PRO A 237 -18.25 5.57 15.24
C PRO A 237 -18.20 4.08 14.90
N GLN A 238 -17.46 3.72 13.86
CA GLN A 238 -16.97 2.35 13.69
C GLN A 238 -15.47 2.39 13.44
N VAL A 239 -14.74 2.65 14.51
CA VAL A 239 -13.40 2.06 14.67
C VAL A 239 -13.64 0.56 14.87
N SER A 240 -13.74 -0.19 13.77
CA SER A 240 -13.61 -1.64 13.82
C SER A 240 -12.12 -1.92 13.83
N ILE A 241 -11.55 -2.09 15.02
CA ILE A 241 -10.24 -2.73 15.17
C ILE A 241 -10.52 -4.21 14.93
N PRO A 242 -10.05 -4.81 13.82
CA PRO A 242 -10.21 -6.24 13.62
C PRO A 242 -9.56 -7.00 14.77
N ASP A 243 -10.12 -8.14 15.19
CA ASP A 243 -9.62 -8.92 16.33
C ASP A 243 -8.13 -9.32 16.25
N GLN A 244 -7.53 -9.20 15.06
CA GLN A 244 -6.13 -9.51 14.78
C GLN A 244 -5.19 -8.28 14.85
N VAL A 245 -5.71 -7.06 14.94
CA VAL A 245 -4.91 -5.87 15.25
C VAL A 245 -4.77 -5.79 16.76
N ARG A 246 -3.66 -6.30 17.29
CA ARG A 246 -3.33 -6.17 18.71
C ARG A 246 -2.66 -4.82 18.95
N ILE A 247 -3.38 -3.91 19.57
CA ILE A 247 -2.79 -2.71 20.19
C ILE A 247 -2.16 -3.17 21.50
N LEU A 248 -0.84 -3.28 21.52
CA LEU A 248 -0.09 -3.52 22.75
C LEU A 248 0.55 -2.19 23.16
N PRO A 249 0.39 -1.73 24.41
CA PRO A 249 1.21 -0.64 24.91
C PRO A 249 2.67 -1.09 24.83
N GLN A 250 3.52 -0.25 24.24
CA GLN A 250 4.95 -0.47 24.33
C GLN A 250 5.30 -0.43 25.83
N GLN A 251 6.04 -1.43 26.33
CA GLN A 251 6.53 -1.35 27.70
C GLN A 251 7.43 -0.13 27.79
N ALA A 252 6.91 0.96 28.34
CA ALA A 252 7.76 2.01 28.87
C ALA A 252 8.67 1.32 29.88
N GLU A 253 9.97 1.25 29.60
CA GLU A 253 10.94 1.07 30.67
C GLU A 253 10.59 2.13 31.70
N ILE A 254 10.13 1.69 32.88
CA ILE A 254 10.01 2.56 34.03
C ILE A 254 11.44 2.96 34.35
N LYS A 255 11.91 4.06 33.76
CA LYS A 255 13.05 4.80 34.31
C LYS A 255 12.58 5.25 35.68
N THR A 256 13.03 4.54 36.71
CA THR A 256 12.92 4.95 38.10
C THR A 256 13.80 6.19 38.30
N GLY A 257 13.39 7.32 37.74
CA GLY A 257 13.76 8.64 38.21
C GLY A 257 12.68 9.04 39.21
N GLU A 258 13.08 9.26 40.46
CA GLU A 258 12.18 9.60 41.56
C GLU A 258 11.24 10.75 41.17
N PRO A 259 9.93 10.66 41.45
CA PRO A 259 9.02 11.78 41.22
C PRO A 259 9.28 12.86 42.28
N GLU A 260 9.77 14.03 41.84
CA GLU A 260 9.80 15.23 42.67
C GLU A 260 8.37 15.77 42.82
N ILE A 261 7.69 15.34 43.89
CA ILE A 261 6.35 15.81 44.25
C ILE A 261 6.49 17.17 44.95
N THR A 262 6.17 18.25 44.25
CA THR A 262 6.04 19.58 44.86
C THR A 262 4.59 19.80 45.31
N PHE A 263 4.36 19.82 46.62
CA PHE A 263 3.09 20.28 47.20
C PHE A 263 3.09 21.82 47.26
N ILE A 264 2.13 22.48 46.61
CA ILE A 264 1.84 23.89 46.86
C ILE A 264 0.51 23.96 47.60
N GLY A 265 0.58 24.25 48.89
CA GLY A 265 -0.57 24.62 49.72
C GLY A 265 -0.51 26.10 50.10
N LYS A 266 -1.63 26.80 49.88
CA LYS A 266 -2.31 27.65 50.87
C LYS A 266 -3.77 27.82 50.44
#